data_AF-A0A954EAD5-F1
#
_entry.id   AF-A0A954EAD5-F1
#
_cell.length_a   1.000
_cell.length_b   1.000
_cell.length_c   1.000
_cell.angle_alpha   90.00
_cell.angle_beta   90.00
_cell.angle_gamma   90.00
#
_symmetry.space_group_name_H-M   'P 1'
#
loop_
_entity.id
_entity.type
_entity.pdbx_description
1 polymer ?
#
loop_
_entity_poly.entity_id
_entity_poly.type
_entity_poly.pdbx_seq_one_letter_code
_entity_poly.pdbx_strand_id
1 'polypeptide(L)'
;WEFLTHKKWLGLEADRLTVTVYRDDDEAYNIWHDEIGLESGRIRRDDEHENFWPAGAPSDGPDGVCGPCSEIFFHPPTGGKEVEIWNLVFTQFERVGNPPDNLRPLPRNNIDTGMGLERTAAVLQGKVSNFEIDILRPLCEAAGEAVGVKYEFDAPQGRPLRRIADHIRAVTFSVHEGVDPGSEK
;
A
#
# COMPACT_ATOMS: atom_id res chain seq x y z
N TRP A 1 -4.89 1.91 13.67
CA TRP A 1 -4.57 3.25 14.18
C TRP A 1 -3.52 3.26 15.28
N GLU A 2 -3.75 2.56 16.41
CA GLU A 2 -2.83 2.55 17.57
C GLU A 2 -1.37 2.26 17.19
N PHE A 3 -1.12 1.22 16.39
CA PHE A 3 0.23 0.86 15.93
C PHE A 3 0.96 2.01 15.21
N LEU A 4 0.24 2.82 14.43
CA LEU A 4 0.82 3.95 13.70
C LEU A 4 1.13 5.13 14.62
N THR A 5 0.20 5.50 15.50
CA THR A 5 0.24 6.82 16.17
C THR A 5 0.72 6.78 17.62
N HIS A 6 0.55 5.66 18.32
CA HIS A 6 0.91 5.60 19.74
C HIS A 6 2.44 5.57 19.91
N LYS A 7 2.97 6.35 20.87
CA LYS A 7 4.43 6.54 21.10
C LYS A 7 5.21 5.26 21.47
N LYS A 8 4.50 4.22 21.91
CA LYS A 8 5.07 2.89 22.18
C LYS A 8 5.42 2.13 20.89
N TRP A 9 4.76 2.46 19.78
CA TRP A 9 4.86 1.77 18.50
C TRP A 9 5.62 2.65 17.50
N LEU A 10 5.02 2.96 16.34
CA LEU A 10 5.67 3.79 15.32
C LEU A 10 5.71 5.28 15.69
N GLY A 11 4.76 5.76 16.50
CA GLY A 11 4.75 7.14 16.99
C GLY A 11 4.61 8.20 15.90
N LEU A 12 3.95 7.90 14.78
CA LEU A 12 3.65 8.87 13.74
C LEU A 12 2.69 9.94 14.26
N GLU A 13 2.93 11.19 13.87
CA GLU A 13 2.04 12.29 14.19
C GLU A 13 0.68 12.08 13.50
N ALA A 14 -0.38 11.95 14.30
CA ALA A 14 -1.73 11.64 13.82
C ALA A 14 -2.29 12.72 12.86
N ASP A 15 -1.85 13.98 13.02
CA ASP A 15 -2.22 15.10 12.16
C ASP A 15 -1.62 15.01 10.74
N ARG A 16 -0.69 14.08 10.52
CA ARG A 16 -0.13 13.75 9.20
C ARG A 16 -0.83 12.59 8.53
N LEU A 17 -1.86 12.03 9.15
CA LEU A 17 -2.61 10.91 8.61
C LEU A 17 -4.00 11.37 8.14
N THR A 18 -4.42 10.80 7.02
CA THR A 18 -5.81 10.82 6.54
C THR A 18 -6.22 9.39 6.24
N VAL A 19 -7.53 9.16 6.18
CA VAL A 19 -8.08 7.85 5.87
C VAL A 19 -9.10 7.95 4.75
N THR A 20 -9.25 6.88 3.99
CA THR A 20 -10.30 6.73 2.99
C THR A 20 -11.21 5.58 3.38
N VAL A 21 -12.48 5.64 2.98
CA VAL A 21 -13.47 4.58 3.15
C VAL A 21 -14.33 4.47 1.88
N TYR A 22 -14.94 3.32 1.66
CA TYR A 22 -15.87 3.15 0.55
C TYR A 22 -17.08 4.07 0.73
N ARG A 23 -17.53 4.70 -0.36
CA ARG A 23 -18.60 5.71 -0.34
C ARG A 23 -19.88 5.26 0.37
N ASP A 24 -20.24 3.99 0.27
CA ASP A 24 -21.45 3.42 0.86
C ASP A 24 -21.18 2.68 2.19
N ASP A 25 -19.94 2.72 2.70
CA ASP A 25 -19.54 2.11 3.97
C ASP A 25 -19.61 3.13 5.11
N ASP A 26 -20.81 3.34 5.62
CA ASP A 26 -21.05 4.21 6.78
C ASP A 26 -20.47 3.65 8.07
N GLU A 27 -20.32 2.32 8.18
CA GLU A 27 -19.76 1.68 9.37
C GLU A 27 -18.29 2.07 9.55
N ALA A 28 -17.47 1.90 8.51
CA ALA A 28 -16.07 2.30 8.54
C ALA A 28 -15.90 3.81 8.78
N TYR A 29 -16.75 4.64 8.17
CA TYR A 29 -16.74 6.09 8.40
C TYR A 29 -16.99 6.44 9.86
N ASN A 30 -18.05 5.87 10.46
CA ASN A 30 -18.44 6.17 11.83
C ASN A 30 -17.39 5.68 12.83
N ILE A 31 -16.74 4.53 12.59
CA ILE A 31 -15.63 4.06 13.44
C ILE A 31 -14.48 5.08 13.40
N TRP A 32 -14.08 5.56 12.22
CA TRP A 32 -13.02 6.57 12.12
C TRP A 32 -13.41 7.91 12.77
N HIS A 33 -14.65 8.34 12.60
CA HIS A 33 -15.12 9.63 13.10
C HIS A 33 -15.39 9.62 14.61
N ASP A 34 -16.21 8.67 15.07
CA ASP A 34 -16.76 8.65 16.42
C ASP A 34 -15.88 7.90 17.41
N GLU A 35 -15.30 6.75 17.01
CA GLU A 35 -14.49 5.93 17.92
C GLU A 35 -13.02 6.35 17.91
N ILE A 36 -12.44 6.58 16.73
CA ILE A 36 -11.05 7.04 16.60
C ILE A 36 -10.93 8.55 16.81
N GLY A 37 -11.99 9.32 16.52
CA GLY A 37 -12.02 10.77 16.74
C GLY A 37 -11.41 11.59 15.60
N LEU A 38 -11.37 11.09 14.37
CA LEU A 38 -10.89 11.86 13.23
C LEU A 38 -11.92 12.91 12.79
N GLU A 39 -11.46 14.13 12.54
CA GLU A 39 -12.28 15.16 11.93
C GLU A 39 -12.76 14.73 10.53
N SER A 40 -13.99 15.09 10.15
CA SER A 40 -14.57 14.71 8.85
C SER A 40 -13.71 15.13 7.66
N GLY A 41 -12.95 16.23 7.76
CA GLY A 41 -12.03 16.68 6.71
C GLY A 41 -10.81 15.76 6.49
N ARG A 42 -10.58 14.78 7.37
CA ARG A 42 -9.51 13.77 7.29
C ARG A 42 -9.99 12.40 6.85
N ILE A 43 -11.30 12.24 6.63
CA ILE A 43 -11.94 11.00 6.20
C ILE A 43 -12.55 11.26 4.82
N ARG A 44 -11.93 10.69 3.79
CA ARG A 44 -12.42 10.80 2.41
C ARG A 44 -13.27 9.57 2.06
N ARG A 45 -14.34 9.78 1.31
CA ARG A 45 -15.20 8.70 0.78
C ARG A 45 -14.89 8.52 -0.70
N ASP A 46 -14.25 7.41 -1.06
CA ASP A 46 -13.91 7.12 -2.45
C ASP A 46 -14.76 5.99 -3.03
N ASP A 47 -14.57 5.72 -4.32
CA ASP A 47 -15.41 4.83 -5.09
C ASP A 47 -14.94 3.38 -5.07
N GLU A 48 -15.60 2.53 -5.87
CA GLU A 48 -15.28 1.11 -5.91
C GLU A 48 -13.90 0.79 -6.50
N HIS A 49 -13.29 1.71 -7.25
CA HIS A 49 -11.95 1.51 -7.81
C HIS A 49 -10.85 1.86 -6.80
N GLU A 50 -11.15 2.71 -5.82
CA GLU A 50 -10.20 3.12 -4.78
C GLU A 50 -10.42 2.40 -3.45
N ASN A 51 -11.69 2.24 -3.01
CA ASN A 51 -12.03 1.68 -1.70
C ASN A 51 -12.85 0.38 -1.76
N PHE A 52 -12.68 -0.40 -2.82
CA PHE A 52 -13.17 -1.78 -2.84
C PHE A 52 -12.03 -2.69 -3.30
N TRP A 53 -11.92 -3.87 -2.70
CA TRP A 53 -10.88 -4.82 -3.04
C TRP A 53 -11.48 -6.15 -3.50
N PRO A 54 -11.07 -6.69 -4.67
CA PRO A 54 -10.24 -6.02 -5.68
C PRO A 54 -10.91 -4.74 -6.24
N ALA A 55 -10.09 -3.82 -6.76
CA ALA A 55 -10.58 -2.56 -7.35
C ALA A 55 -11.64 -2.84 -8.43
N GLY A 56 -12.78 -2.16 -8.33
CA GLY A 56 -13.91 -2.30 -9.26
C GLY A 56 -14.71 -3.60 -9.10
N ALA A 57 -14.48 -4.41 -8.06
CA ALA A 57 -15.18 -5.69 -7.92
C ALA A 57 -16.72 -5.62 -8.06
N PRO A 58 -17.45 -4.62 -7.54
CA PRO A 58 -18.89 -4.54 -7.75
C PRO A 58 -19.27 -4.45 -9.25
N SER A 59 -18.59 -3.60 -10.02
CA SER A 59 -18.90 -3.36 -11.44
C SER A 59 -18.19 -4.31 -12.42
N ASP A 60 -16.85 -4.36 -12.42
CA ASP A 60 -16.04 -4.94 -13.50
C ASP A 60 -14.82 -5.76 -13.03
N GLY A 61 -14.63 -5.91 -11.72
CA GLY A 61 -13.54 -6.70 -11.16
C GLY A 61 -13.70 -8.22 -11.33
N PRO A 62 -12.69 -9.00 -10.93
CA PRO A 62 -12.69 -10.46 -11.09
C PRO A 62 -13.61 -11.16 -10.08
N ASP A 63 -14.09 -12.36 -10.44
CA ASP A 63 -14.78 -13.24 -9.49
C ASP A 63 -13.86 -13.64 -8.32
N GLY A 64 -14.45 -13.79 -7.14
CA GLY A 64 -13.74 -14.17 -5.93
C GLY A 64 -14.12 -13.36 -4.69
N VAL A 65 -13.40 -13.61 -3.60
CA VAL A 65 -13.58 -12.91 -2.32
C VAL A 65 -13.27 -11.43 -2.47
N CYS A 66 -14.18 -10.58 -2.00
CA CYS A 66 -14.07 -9.13 -2.11
C CYS A 66 -14.80 -8.41 -0.97
N GLY A 67 -14.60 -7.09 -0.89
CA GLY A 67 -15.27 -6.23 0.06
C GLY A 67 -14.77 -4.79 0.00
N PRO A 68 -15.46 -3.85 0.69
CA PRO A 68 -14.96 -2.50 0.86
C PRO A 68 -13.65 -2.52 1.64
N CYS A 69 -12.86 -1.48 1.47
CA CYS A 69 -11.64 -1.29 2.23
C CYS A 69 -11.51 0.14 2.73
N SER A 70 -10.63 0.32 3.70
CA SER A 70 -10.24 1.61 4.23
C SER A 70 -8.72 1.73 4.19
N GLU A 71 -8.22 2.81 3.59
CA GLU A 71 -6.77 3.02 3.44
C GLU A 71 -6.30 4.19 4.30
N ILE A 72 -5.07 4.11 4.79
CA ILE A 72 -4.42 5.14 5.60
C ILE A 72 -3.31 5.77 4.77
N PHE A 73 -3.37 7.09 4.64
CA PHE A 73 -2.41 7.90 3.89
C PHE A 73 -1.57 8.76 4.83
N PHE A 74 -0.29 8.88 4.52
CA PHE A 74 0.65 9.77 5.19
C PHE A 74 0.94 11.00 4.33
N HIS A 75 0.95 12.17 4.97
CA HIS A 75 1.25 13.48 4.38
C HIS A 75 2.67 13.94 4.70
N PRO A 76 3.59 13.96 3.70
CA PRO A 76 4.97 14.36 3.92
C PRO A 76 5.12 15.80 4.47
N PRO A 77 6.02 16.04 5.44
CA PRO A 77 6.24 17.38 6.01
C PRO A 77 6.73 18.42 5.03
N THR A 78 7.44 17.99 3.99
CA THR A 78 8.05 18.87 2.99
C THR A 78 7.06 19.40 1.96
N GLY A 79 5.78 19.02 2.05
CA GLY A 79 4.89 19.04 0.91
C GLY A 79 5.25 17.94 -0.08
N GLY A 80 4.25 17.36 -0.75
CA GLY A 80 4.43 16.22 -1.65
C GLY A 80 3.12 15.48 -1.86
N LYS A 81 3.16 14.44 -2.69
CA LYS A 81 2.02 13.54 -2.86
C LYS A 81 1.82 12.74 -1.57
N GLU A 82 0.56 12.59 -1.13
CA GLU A 82 0.23 11.66 -0.06
C GLU A 82 0.62 10.22 -0.44
N VAL A 83 1.02 9.44 0.56
CA VAL A 83 1.47 8.06 0.38
C VAL A 83 0.54 7.15 1.14
N GLU A 84 -0.13 6.25 0.43
CA GLU A 84 -0.85 5.13 1.03
C GLU A 84 0.16 4.20 1.72
N ILE A 85 0.00 4.04 3.03
CA ILE A 85 0.91 3.23 3.87
C ILE A 85 0.27 1.92 4.32
N TRP A 86 -1.06 1.87 4.47
CA TRP A 86 -1.76 0.70 4.97
C TRP A 86 -3.18 0.61 4.39
N ASN A 87 -3.54 -0.54 3.85
CA ASN A 87 -4.89 -0.88 3.40
C ASN A 87 -5.53 -1.91 4.35
N LEU A 88 -6.78 -1.66 4.76
CA LEU A 88 -7.61 -2.51 5.61
C LEU A 88 -8.83 -2.99 4.80
N VAL A 89 -8.83 -4.26 4.37
CA VAL A 89 -9.90 -4.85 3.57
C VAL A 89 -10.88 -5.61 4.46
N PHE A 90 -12.16 -5.28 4.33
CA PHE A 90 -13.26 -5.91 5.05
C PHE A 90 -13.96 -6.92 4.13
N THR A 91 -13.34 -8.09 3.96
CA THR A 91 -13.90 -9.12 3.09
C THR A 91 -15.25 -9.60 3.63
N GLN A 92 -16.29 -9.38 2.84
CA GLN A 92 -17.67 -9.69 3.23
C GLN A 92 -18.52 -10.25 2.07
N PHE A 93 -18.00 -10.24 0.84
CA PHE A 93 -18.68 -10.78 -0.33
C PHE A 93 -17.81 -11.79 -1.09
N GLU A 94 -18.47 -12.70 -1.80
CA GLU A 94 -17.93 -13.44 -2.92
C GLU A 94 -18.60 -12.91 -4.18
N ARG A 95 -17.81 -12.33 -5.08
CA ARG A 95 -18.26 -11.89 -6.41
C ARG A 95 -18.38 -13.10 -7.33
N VAL A 96 -19.54 -13.25 -7.96
CA VAL A 96 -19.84 -14.33 -8.91
C VAL A 96 -20.60 -13.78 -10.12
N GLY A 97 -19.93 -13.74 -11.27
CA GLY A 97 -20.52 -13.33 -12.54
C GLY A 97 -20.69 -11.81 -12.69
N ASN A 98 -21.52 -11.39 -13.65
CA ASN A 98 -21.71 -9.98 -13.99
C ASN A 98 -22.89 -9.38 -13.20
N PRO A 99 -22.86 -8.06 -12.94
CA PRO A 99 -23.99 -7.36 -12.33
C PRO A 99 -25.26 -7.39 -13.22
N PRO A 100 -26.47 -7.17 -12.65
CA PRO A 100 -26.74 -7.00 -11.21
C PRO A 100 -26.72 -8.34 -10.43
N ASP A 101 -26.64 -8.26 -9.09
CA ASP A 101 -26.70 -9.40 -8.14
C ASP A 101 -25.49 -10.35 -8.15
N ASN A 102 -24.31 -9.84 -8.48
CA ASN A 102 -23.05 -10.59 -8.49
C ASN A 102 -22.35 -10.66 -7.12
N LEU A 103 -22.70 -9.83 -6.13
CA LEU A 103 -22.09 -9.84 -4.79
C LEU A 103 -22.91 -10.69 -3.81
N ARG A 104 -22.36 -11.85 -3.44
CA ARG A 104 -23.00 -12.78 -2.48
C ARG A 104 -22.35 -12.65 -1.11
N PRO A 105 -23.12 -12.49 0.00
CA PRO A 105 -22.52 -12.43 1.33
C PRO A 105 -21.71 -13.68 1.68
N LEU A 106 -20.54 -13.49 2.28
CA LEU A 106 -19.74 -14.60 2.80
C LEU A 106 -20.41 -15.23 4.03
N PRO A 107 -20.23 -16.54 4.27
CA PRO A 107 -20.70 -17.18 5.50
C PRO A 107 -20.07 -16.59 6.77
N ARG A 108 -18.85 -16.04 6.64
CA ARG A 108 -18.10 -15.37 7.70
C ARG A 108 -17.29 -14.23 7.09
N ASN A 109 -17.37 -13.06 7.72
CA ASN A 109 -16.55 -11.90 7.36
C ASN A 109 -15.12 -12.11 7.88
N ASN A 110 -14.13 -11.62 7.14
CA ASN A 110 -12.72 -11.66 7.52
C ASN A 110 -12.07 -10.31 7.30
N ILE A 111 -10.89 -10.15 7.91
CA ILE A 111 -10.04 -8.97 7.75
C ILE A 111 -8.77 -9.39 7.01
N ASP A 112 -8.44 -8.66 5.96
CA ASP A 112 -7.14 -8.71 5.30
C ASP A 112 -6.52 -7.32 5.37
N THR A 113 -5.24 -7.21 5.73
CA THR A 113 -4.57 -5.91 5.79
C THR A 113 -3.19 -5.99 5.18
N GLY A 114 -2.85 -5.00 4.36
CA GLY A 114 -1.53 -4.88 3.74
C GLY A 114 -0.88 -3.56 4.10
N MET A 115 0.30 -3.61 4.71
CA MET A 115 1.12 -2.43 4.98
C MET A 115 2.44 -2.56 4.24
N GLY A 116 2.71 -1.66 3.30
CA GLY A 116 3.96 -1.68 2.53
C GLY A 116 5.15 -1.37 3.42
N LEU A 117 6.00 -2.36 3.68
CA LEU A 117 7.17 -2.21 4.56
C LEU A 117 8.07 -1.07 4.11
N GLU A 118 8.43 -1.02 2.83
CA GLU A 118 9.34 -0.02 2.29
C GLU A 118 8.75 1.38 2.28
N ARG A 119 7.43 1.50 2.03
CA ARG A 119 6.73 2.79 2.12
C ARG A 119 6.70 3.30 3.56
N THR A 120 6.37 2.43 4.51
CA THR A 120 6.32 2.75 5.94
C THR A 120 7.72 3.10 6.46
N ALA A 121 8.74 2.35 6.06
CA ALA A 121 10.14 2.64 6.37
C ALA A 121 10.57 4.01 5.80
N ALA A 122 10.18 4.34 4.56
CA ALA A 122 10.48 5.64 3.97
C ALA A 122 9.86 6.78 4.78
N VAL A 123 8.61 6.64 5.21
CA VAL A 123 7.95 7.61 6.09
C VAL A 123 8.72 7.78 7.41
N LEU A 124 9.03 6.68 8.10
CA LEU A 124 9.71 6.72 9.41
C LEU A 124 11.14 7.27 9.33
N GLN A 125 11.85 7.01 8.23
CA GLN A 125 13.21 7.46 8.02
C GLN A 125 13.28 8.86 7.37
N GLY A 126 12.14 9.51 7.12
CA GLY A 126 12.07 10.82 6.48
C GLY A 126 12.59 10.81 5.04
N LYS A 127 12.40 9.72 4.31
CA LYS A 127 12.83 9.56 2.91
C LYS A 127 11.66 9.80 1.96
N VAL A 128 11.94 10.53 0.88
CA VAL A 128 10.96 10.83 -0.18
C VAL A 128 10.77 9.67 -1.16
N SER A 129 11.56 8.61 -1.04
CA SER A 129 11.50 7.43 -1.90
C SER A 129 11.89 6.18 -1.12
N ASN A 130 11.22 5.07 -1.43
CA ASN A 130 11.58 3.74 -0.93
C ASN A 130 13.05 3.41 -1.21
N PHE A 131 13.59 3.83 -2.36
CA PHE A 131 14.99 3.53 -2.73
C PHE A 131 16.05 4.28 -1.91
N GLU A 132 15.64 5.24 -1.08
CA GLU A 132 16.52 5.99 -0.19
C GLU A 132 16.51 5.47 1.26
N ILE A 133 15.76 4.39 1.54
CA ILE A 133 15.73 3.74 2.86
C ILE A 133 16.97 2.87 3.07
N ASP A 134 17.27 2.61 4.33
CA ASP A 134 18.39 1.80 4.80
C ASP A 134 18.58 0.45 4.08
N ILE A 135 17.50 -0.27 3.75
CA ILE A 135 17.60 -1.59 3.09
C ILE A 135 17.68 -1.54 1.56
N LEU A 136 17.36 -0.40 0.91
CA LEU A 136 17.36 -0.29 -0.56
C LEU A 136 18.47 0.61 -1.12
N ARG A 137 18.86 1.64 -0.37
CA ARG A 137 19.94 2.53 -0.79
C ARG A 137 21.27 1.78 -1.02
N PRO A 138 21.71 0.86 -0.15
CA PRO A 138 22.93 0.10 -0.39
C PRO A 138 22.88 -0.75 -1.67
N LEU A 139 21.70 -1.26 -2.05
CA LEU A 139 21.52 -2.00 -3.30
C LEU A 139 21.66 -1.08 -4.52
N CYS A 140 21.20 0.16 -4.42
CA CYS A 140 21.36 1.16 -5.47
C CYS A 140 22.83 1.58 -5.63
N GLU A 141 23.54 1.74 -4.51
CA GLU A 141 24.98 2.03 -4.48
C GLU A 141 25.79 0.87 -5.08
N ALA A 142 25.50 -0.37 -4.67
CA ALA A 142 26.14 -1.57 -5.22
C ALA A 142 25.87 -1.78 -6.71
N ALA A 143 24.64 -1.50 -7.17
CA ALA A 143 24.31 -1.52 -8.60
C ALA A 143 25.16 -0.50 -9.37
N GLY A 144 25.38 0.68 -8.78
CA GLY A 144 26.26 1.71 -9.33
C GLY A 144 27.71 1.25 -9.43
N GLU A 145 28.26 0.71 -8.35
CA GLU A 145 29.61 0.15 -8.30
C GLU A 145 29.82 -0.93 -9.37
N ALA A 146 28.86 -1.83 -9.53
CA ALA A 146 28.92 -2.92 -10.51
C ALA A 146 29.00 -2.44 -11.96
N VAL A 147 28.47 -1.26 -12.27
CA VAL A 147 28.50 -0.67 -13.63
C VAL A 147 29.46 0.52 -13.75
N GLY A 148 30.25 0.81 -12.70
CA GLY A 148 31.23 1.90 -12.69
C GLY A 148 30.62 3.31 -12.65
N VAL A 149 29.42 3.46 -12.09
CA VAL A 149 28.71 4.75 -11.97
C VAL A 149 28.32 5.01 -10.52
N LYS A 150 28.59 6.20 -10.00
CA LYS A 150 28.13 6.57 -8.66
C LYS A 150 26.62 6.72 -8.62
N TYR A 151 25.96 6.11 -7.63
CA TYR A 151 24.54 6.30 -7.40
C TYR A 151 24.24 7.69 -6.83
N GLU A 152 23.39 8.43 -7.53
CA GLU A 152 22.80 9.69 -7.10
C GLU A 152 21.33 9.69 -7.53
N PHE A 153 20.41 9.98 -6.60
CA PHE A 153 18.96 9.80 -6.81
C PHE A 153 18.43 10.56 -8.03
N ASP A 154 18.85 11.82 -8.17
CA ASP A 154 18.41 12.76 -9.21
C ASP A 154 19.30 12.76 -10.47
N ALA A 155 20.41 12.00 -10.48
CA ALA A 155 21.25 11.87 -11.66
C ALA A 155 20.52 11.09 -12.77
N PRO A 156 20.87 11.29 -14.05
CA PRO A 156 20.26 10.56 -15.18
C PRO A 156 20.30 9.03 -15.02
N GLN A 157 21.31 8.52 -14.31
CA GLN A 157 21.56 7.11 -14.05
C GLN A 157 20.86 6.60 -12.77
N GLY A 158 20.35 7.48 -11.91
CA GLY A 158 19.71 7.11 -10.64
C GLY A 158 18.46 6.25 -10.84
N ARG A 159 17.63 6.53 -11.86
CA ARG A 159 16.44 5.70 -12.16
C ARG A 159 16.81 4.30 -12.70
N PRO A 160 17.73 4.16 -13.68
CA PRO A 160 18.24 2.84 -14.07
C PRO A 160 18.82 2.02 -12.92
N LEU A 161 19.63 2.63 -12.04
CA LEU A 161 20.21 1.93 -10.89
C LEU A 161 19.17 1.43 -9.90
N ARG A 162 18.11 2.22 -9.64
CA ARG A 162 16.96 1.77 -8.84
C ARG A 162 16.23 0.57 -9.43
N ARG A 163 16.12 0.48 -10.76
CA ARG A 163 15.55 -0.70 -11.43
C ARG A 163 16.39 -1.95 -11.23
N ILE A 164 17.72 -1.82 -11.29
CA ILE A 164 18.63 -2.94 -11.00
C ILE A 164 18.45 -3.38 -9.54
N ALA A 165 18.43 -2.43 -8.60
CA ALA A 165 18.23 -2.71 -7.17
C ALA A 165 16.88 -3.37 -6.86
N ASP A 166 15.81 -3.00 -7.56
CA ASP A 166 14.50 -3.63 -7.43
C ASP A 166 14.50 -5.05 -8.03
N HIS A 167 14.93 -5.17 -9.28
CA HIS A 167 14.91 -6.44 -10.01
C HIS A 167 15.82 -7.48 -9.37
N ILE A 168 16.97 -7.10 -8.82
CA ILE A 168 17.86 -8.07 -8.18
C ILE A 168 17.20 -8.71 -6.96
N ARG A 169 16.39 -7.96 -6.20
CA ARG A 169 15.61 -8.53 -5.08
C ARG A 169 14.63 -9.57 -5.61
N ALA A 170 13.83 -9.21 -6.62
CA ALA A 170 12.85 -10.11 -7.20
C ALA A 170 13.51 -11.39 -7.74
N VAL A 171 14.60 -11.27 -8.50
CA VAL A 171 15.33 -12.42 -9.04
C VAL A 171 15.95 -13.26 -7.93
N THR A 172 16.59 -12.65 -6.93
CA THR A 172 17.20 -13.37 -5.82
C THR A 172 16.19 -14.21 -5.06
N PHE A 173 15.03 -13.63 -4.70
CA PHE A 173 13.99 -14.38 -4.00
C PHE A 173 13.32 -15.43 -4.89
N SER A 174 13.02 -15.12 -6.15
CA SER A 174 12.45 -16.11 -7.08
C SER A 174 13.35 -17.33 -7.25
N VAL A 175 14.65 -17.12 -7.49
CA VAL A 175 15.61 -18.24 -7.62
C VAL A 175 15.75 -19.00 -6.31
N HIS A 176 15.73 -18.31 -5.17
CA HIS A 176 15.75 -18.95 -3.85
C HIS A 176 14.55 -19.87 -3.63
N GLU A 177 13.36 -19.47 -4.09
CA GLU A 177 12.12 -20.26 -4.04
C GLU A 177 12.04 -21.36 -5.13
N GLY A 178 13.12 -21.58 -5.89
CA GLY A 178 13.21 -22.64 -6.90
C GLY A 178 12.64 -22.27 -8.27
N VAL A 179 12.44 -20.98 -8.54
CA VAL A 179 12.03 -20.51 -9.88
C VAL A 179 13.27 -20.40 -10.76
N ASP A 180 13.41 -21.35 -11.68
CA ASP A 180 14.46 -21.33 -12.70
C ASP A 180 14.06 -20.45 -13.89
N PRO A 181 14.99 -19.66 -14.46
CA PRO A 181 14.74 -18.94 -15.69
C PRO A 181 14.42 -19.89 -16.86
N GLY A 182 13.25 -19.74 -17.47
CA GLY A 182 12.81 -20.56 -18.62
C GLY A 182 11.78 -19.85 -19.49
N SER A 183 11.49 -20.42 -20.66
CA SER A 183 10.42 -19.94 -21.55
C SER A 183 9.02 -20.38 -21.14
N GLU A 184 8.93 -21.35 -20.22
CA GLU A 184 7.68 -21.89 -19.69
C GLU A 184 7.36 -21.18 -18.36
N LYS A 185 6.08 -20.88 -18.15
CA LYS A 185 5.56 -20.24 -16.92
C LYS A 185 5.31 -21.25 -15.83
#